data_AF-A0A8J7M9R4-F1
#
_entry.id   AF-A0A8J7M9R4-F1
#
_cell.length_a   1.000
_cell.length_b   1.000
_cell.length_c   1.000
_cell.angle_alpha   90.00
_cell.angle_beta   90.00
_cell.angle_gamma   90.00
#
_symmetry.space_group_name_H-M   'P 1'
#
loop_
_entity.id
_entity.type
_entity.pdbx_description
1 polymer ?
#
loop_
_entity_poly.entity_id
_entity_poly.type
_entity_poly.pdbx_seq_one_letter_code
_entity_poly.pdbx_strand_id
1 'polypeptide(L)'
;MNKDKTRFRYHIENDTSMRFFIRQSKWVEYEESLITEEMISSSKAGIVAYPSGEAMFMYGNIYPVPNGVTFNNGAIYQDERQDYSKSLMRAGQDKVEIHHGDSLSQDEDPRSHYSTSITNISDSKIRVFKFAAYMKGFFGKLSRESEGFYCPRQFKEWFRVSDDDGWILPNQTVCDPDNFGYGKGLWLYFFEDESGGVFIGSATLGRD
;
A
#
# COMPACT_ATOMS: atom_id res chain seq x y z
N MET A 1 -20.92 11.29 -11.24
CA MET A 1 -19.60 11.69 -10.72
C MET A 1 -18.53 10.99 -11.57
N ASN A 2 -17.35 11.59 -11.84
CA ASN A 2 -16.31 10.89 -12.60
C ASN A 2 -15.66 9.79 -11.74
N LYS A 3 -14.99 8.81 -12.37
CA LYS A 3 -14.40 7.65 -11.70
C LYS A 3 -13.44 8.05 -10.56
N ASP A 4 -12.63 9.07 -10.77
CA ASP A 4 -11.67 9.54 -9.76
C ASP A 4 -12.35 10.06 -8.49
N LYS A 5 -13.43 10.83 -8.63
CA LYS A 5 -14.20 11.31 -7.48
C LYS A 5 -14.98 10.19 -6.79
N THR A 6 -15.38 9.15 -7.52
CA THR A 6 -15.92 7.92 -6.92
C THR A 6 -14.87 7.19 -6.09
N ARG A 7 -13.64 7.03 -6.60
CA ARG A 7 -12.51 6.47 -5.84
C ARG A 7 -12.17 7.31 -4.60
N PHE A 8 -12.20 8.63 -4.70
CA PHE A 8 -12.03 9.52 -3.54
C PHE A 8 -13.07 9.24 -2.46
N ARG A 9 -14.34 9.08 -2.86
CA ARG A 9 -15.46 8.76 -1.97
C ARG A 9 -15.28 7.40 -1.29
N TYR A 10 -14.83 6.39 -2.04
CA TYR A 10 -14.54 5.07 -1.48
C TYR A 10 -13.61 5.19 -0.25
N HIS A 11 -12.53 5.96 -0.37
CA HIS A 11 -11.59 6.13 0.75
C HIS A 11 -12.20 6.88 1.94
N ILE A 12 -13.08 7.85 1.72
CA ILE A 12 -13.81 8.51 2.81
C ILE A 12 -14.65 7.49 3.59
N GLU A 13 -15.28 6.57 2.89
CA GLU A 13 -16.20 5.59 3.47
C GLU A 13 -15.48 4.42 4.15
N ASN A 14 -14.25 4.09 3.72
CA ASN A 14 -13.54 2.88 4.13
C ASN A 14 -12.25 3.14 4.91
N ASP A 15 -11.69 4.36 4.87
CA ASP A 15 -10.35 4.66 5.40
C ASP A 15 -10.35 5.85 6.38
N THR A 16 -10.96 5.67 7.55
CA THR A 16 -11.12 6.74 8.57
C THR A 16 -9.81 7.26 9.18
N SER A 17 -8.69 6.55 8.98
CA SER A 17 -7.37 7.00 9.43
C SER A 17 -6.66 7.91 8.43
N MET A 18 -7.21 8.08 7.23
CA MET A 18 -6.59 8.91 6.19
C MET A 18 -6.88 10.39 6.40
N ARG A 19 -6.07 11.22 5.74
CA ARG A 19 -6.21 12.67 5.69
C ARG A 19 -6.84 13.05 4.36
N PHE A 20 -7.93 13.81 4.39
CA PHE A 20 -8.70 14.17 3.19
C PHE A 20 -8.62 15.66 2.91
N PHE A 21 -8.16 16.01 1.72
CA PHE A 21 -8.05 17.39 1.27
C PHE A 21 -8.96 17.64 0.09
N ILE A 22 -9.72 18.73 0.14
CA ILE A 22 -10.59 19.17 -0.97
C ILE A 22 -10.20 20.59 -1.37
N ARG A 23 -10.13 20.82 -2.68
CA ARG A 23 -9.88 22.15 -3.25
C ARG A 23 -11.10 22.69 -3.97
N GLN A 24 -11.68 23.76 -3.42
CA GLN A 24 -12.64 24.60 -4.14
C GLN A 24 -11.92 25.83 -4.74
N SER A 25 -11.42 26.71 -3.89
CA SER A 25 -10.54 27.84 -4.22
C SER A 25 -9.16 27.68 -3.60
N LYS A 26 -9.13 27.28 -2.33
CA LYS A 26 -7.97 26.87 -1.53
C LYS A 26 -8.11 25.41 -1.08
N TRP A 27 -7.01 24.82 -0.64
CA TRP A 27 -7.05 23.54 0.04
C TRP A 27 -7.61 23.69 1.45
N VAL A 28 -8.45 22.73 1.83
CA VAL A 28 -8.94 22.54 3.19
C VAL A 28 -8.85 21.04 3.50
N GLU A 29 -8.27 20.72 4.65
CA GLU A 29 -8.30 19.37 5.23
C GLU A 29 -9.63 19.20 5.97
N TYR A 30 -10.31 18.08 5.73
CA TYR A 30 -11.58 17.75 6.35
C TYR A 30 -11.48 16.41 7.06
N GLU A 31 -12.18 16.30 8.20
CA GLU A 31 -12.55 15.00 8.76
C GLU A 31 -13.52 14.31 7.78
N GLU A 32 -13.40 12.99 7.65
CA GLU A 32 -14.16 12.17 6.71
C GLU A 32 -15.67 12.35 6.91
N SER A 33 -16.11 12.46 8.17
CA SER A 33 -17.52 12.63 8.56
C SER A 33 -18.14 13.96 8.09
N LEU A 34 -17.31 14.94 7.72
CA LEU A 34 -17.75 16.28 7.30
C LEU A 34 -17.79 16.42 5.77
N ILE A 35 -17.31 15.44 5.02
CA ILE A 35 -17.24 15.53 3.56
C ILE A 35 -18.55 15.05 2.94
N THR A 36 -19.21 15.94 2.20
CA THR A 36 -20.45 15.61 1.50
C THR A 36 -20.22 15.30 0.01
N GLU A 37 -21.18 14.60 -0.60
CA GLU A 37 -21.18 14.34 -2.04
C GLU A 37 -21.16 15.63 -2.87
N GLU A 38 -21.84 16.67 -2.42
CA GLU A 38 -21.85 17.98 -3.08
C GLU A 38 -20.46 18.63 -3.05
N MET A 39 -19.75 18.54 -1.92
CA MET A 39 -18.38 19.04 -1.80
C MET A 39 -17.45 18.31 -2.77
N ILE A 40 -17.53 16.98 -2.85
CA ILE A 40 -16.73 16.18 -3.79
C ILE A 40 -17.11 16.54 -5.23
N SER A 41 -18.40 16.63 -5.55
CA SER A 41 -18.88 16.88 -6.91
C SER A 41 -18.48 18.26 -7.43
N SER A 42 -18.55 19.29 -6.58
CA SER A 42 -18.21 20.67 -6.93
C SER A 42 -16.72 21.02 -6.84
N SER A 43 -15.91 20.18 -6.20
CA SER A 43 -14.47 20.42 -6.05
C SER A 43 -13.71 20.44 -7.38
N LYS A 44 -12.61 21.19 -7.42
CA LYS A 44 -11.67 21.24 -8.55
C LYS A 44 -10.59 20.18 -8.45
N ALA A 45 -10.26 19.75 -7.22
CA ALA A 45 -9.28 18.72 -6.92
C ALA A 45 -9.53 18.13 -5.53
N GLY A 46 -8.97 16.94 -5.30
CA GLY A 46 -8.96 16.27 -4.01
C GLY A 46 -7.72 15.40 -3.85
N ILE A 47 -7.27 15.22 -2.61
CA ILE A 47 -6.13 14.37 -2.24
C ILE A 47 -6.52 13.53 -1.04
N VAL A 48 -6.26 12.23 -1.12
CA VAL A 48 -6.24 11.32 0.04
C VAL A 48 -4.78 11.07 0.37
N ALA A 49 -4.39 11.31 1.62
CA ALA A 49 -3.04 11.08 2.11
C ALA A 49 -3.06 10.17 3.34
N TYR A 50 -2.02 9.36 3.48
CA TYR A 50 -1.76 8.60 4.70
C TYR A 50 -1.55 9.54 5.89
N PRO A 51 -1.63 9.05 7.14
CA PRO A 51 -1.26 9.82 8.33
C PRO A 51 0.12 10.49 8.25
N SER A 52 1.06 9.89 7.52
CA SER A 52 2.38 10.45 7.21
C SER A 52 2.39 11.70 6.36
N GLY A 53 1.28 12.01 5.68
CA GLY A 53 1.22 13.01 4.63
C GLY A 53 1.60 12.48 3.25
N GLU A 54 2.03 11.22 3.12
CA GLU A 54 2.24 10.61 1.81
C GLU A 54 0.91 10.54 1.04
N ALA A 55 0.87 11.14 -0.15
CA ALA A 55 -0.30 11.11 -1.01
C ALA A 55 -0.52 9.70 -1.55
N MET A 56 -1.70 9.14 -1.28
CA MET A 56 -2.15 7.84 -1.81
C MET A 56 -2.88 8.02 -3.14
N PHE A 57 -3.83 8.95 -3.17
CA PHE A 57 -4.69 9.17 -4.33
C PHE A 57 -5.00 10.65 -4.52
N MET A 58 -5.18 11.06 -5.77
CA MET A 58 -5.50 12.44 -6.12
C MET A 58 -6.33 12.53 -7.40
N TYR A 59 -7.12 13.60 -7.51
CA TYR A 59 -7.83 13.96 -8.74
C TYR A 59 -7.78 15.46 -9.00
N GLY A 60 -7.97 15.84 -10.27
CA GLY A 60 -8.01 17.24 -10.69
C GLY A 60 -6.65 17.94 -10.66
N ASN A 61 -6.65 19.28 -10.64
CA ASN A 61 -5.42 20.07 -10.63
C ASN A 61 -4.88 20.24 -9.21
N ILE A 62 -3.81 19.51 -8.90
CA ILE A 62 -3.25 19.42 -7.54
C ILE A 62 -2.37 20.60 -7.12
N TYR A 63 -1.93 21.47 -8.05
CA TYR A 63 -0.97 22.54 -7.72
C TYR A 63 -1.64 23.87 -7.31
N PRO A 64 -1.18 24.51 -6.21
CA PRO A 64 -0.07 24.10 -5.33
C PRO A 64 -0.50 22.97 -4.38
N VAL A 65 0.44 22.15 -3.93
CA VAL A 65 0.21 21.03 -3.00
C VAL A 65 -0.15 21.56 -1.60
N PRO A 66 -1.13 20.98 -0.88
CA PRO A 66 -1.42 21.40 0.50
C PRO A 66 -0.25 21.13 1.45
N ASN A 67 -0.16 21.93 2.52
CA ASN A 67 0.88 21.80 3.52
C ASN A 67 0.84 20.42 4.19
N GLY A 68 2.02 19.81 4.38
CA GLY A 68 2.14 18.51 5.03
C GLY A 68 1.67 17.33 4.18
N VAL A 69 1.44 17.54 2.88
CA VAL A 69 1.31 16.47 1.89
C VAL A 69 2.60 16.35 1.09
N THR A 70 3.07 15.12 0.94
CA THR A 70 4.24 14.76 0.13
C THR A 70 3.84 13.77 -0.94
N PHE A 71 4.46 13.86 -2.11
CA PHE A 71 4.36 12.81 -3.12
C PHE A 71 5.58 11.94 -2.96
N ASN A 72 5.39 10.66 -2.67
CA ASN A 72 6.51 9.76 -2.52
C ASN A 72 7.07 9.38 -3.89
N ASN A 73 8.38 9.51 -4.04
CA ASN A 73 9.10 9.14 -5.26
C ASN A 73 9.56 7.67 -5.22
N GLY A 74 8.82 6.79 -4.53
CA GLY A 74 9.14 5.38 -4.39
C GLY A 74 9.98 5.03 -3.16
N ALA A 75 10.62 3.86 -3.19
CA ALA A 75 11.31 3.24 -2.08
C ALA A 75 12.64 3.95 -1.71
N ILE A 76 12.71 4.57 -0.52
CA ILE A 76 13.87 5.35 -0.05
C ILE A 76 14.52 4.72 1.21
N TYR A 77 13.92 3.65 1.77
CA TYR A 77 14.47 3.00 2.96
C TYR A 77 15.67 2.12 2.60
N GLN A 78 16.85 2.52 3.06
CA GLN A 78 18.07 1.71 2.93
C GLN A 78 18.15 0.75 4.12
N ASP A 79 18.22 -0.55 3.82
CA ASP A 79 18.39 -1.60 4.81
C ASP A 79 19.53 -2.52 4.35
N GLU A 80 20.61 -2.55 5.12
CA GLU A 80 21.82 -3.31 4.84
C GLU A 80 21.66 -4.83 5.10
N ARG A 81 20.56 -5.27 5.74
CA ARG A 81 20.27 -6.69 5.96
C ARG A 81 20.09 -7.40 4.62
N GLN A 82 20.58 -8.64 4.57
CA GLN A 82 20.67 -9.50 3.38
C GLN A 82 19.44 -9.38 2.47
N ASP A 83 19.74 -9.23 1.18
CA ASP A 83 18.76 -9.12 0.11
C ASP A 83 18.07 -10.48 -0.15
N TYR A 84 17.14 -10.52 -1.12
CA TYR A 84 16.42 -11.71 -1.60
C TYR A 84 17.14 -13.05 -1.35
N SER A 85 16.47 -13.97 -0.64
CA SER A 85 16.94 -15.34 -0.43
C SER A 85 15.85 -16.37 -0.69
N LYS A 86 16.13 -17.34 -1.58
CA LYS A 86 15.22 -18.45 -1.86
C LYS A 86 14.93 -19.32 -0.64
N SER A 87 15.88 -19.45 0.29
CA SER A 87 15.64 -20.21 1.52
C SER A 87 14.66 -19.48 2.45
N LEU A 88 14.80 -18.16 2.59
CA LEU A 88 13.88 -17.34 3.37
C LEU A 88 12.48 -17.29 2.75
N MET A 89 12.38 -17.30 1.42
CA MET A 89 11.10 -17.42 0.73
C MET A 89 10.41 -18.77 1.00
N ARG A 90 11.15 -19.88 0.88
CA ARG A 90 10.61 -21.20 1.21
C ARG A 90 10.13 -21.27 2.65
N ALA A 91 10.88 -20.68 3.59
CA ALA A 91 10.47 -20.59 4.99
C ALA A 91 9.21 -19.74 5.21
N GLY A 92 8.87 -18.83 4.29
CA GLY A 92 7.66 -18.02 4.37
C GLY A 92 6.41 -18.70 3.82
N GLN A 93 6.54 -19.74 2.99
CA GLN A 93 5.41 -20.41 2.32
C GLN A 93 4.40 -21.01 3.32
N ASP A 94 4.88 -21.46 4.47
CA ASP A 94 4.05 -22.06 5.53
C ASP A 94 3.70 -21.05 6.65
N LYS A 95 4.06 -19.77 6.49
CA LYS A 95 3.85 -18.73 7.52
C LYS A 95 2.90 -17.61 7.08
N VAL A 96 2.85 -17.32 5.78
CA VAL A 96 2.04 -16.24 5.25
C VAL A 96 1.41 -16.62 3.92
N GLU A 97 0.14 -16.29 3.76
CA GLU A 97 -0.57 -16.36 2.48
C GLU A 97 -0.73 -14.93 1.94
N ILE A 98 -0.43 -14.73 0.65
CA ILE A 98 -0.56 -13.44 -0.01
C ILE A 98 -1.42 -13.61 -1.25
N HIS A 99 -2.49 -12.85 -1.32
CA HIS A 99 -3.49 -12.94 -2.38
C HIS A 99 -3.70 -11.59 -3.06
N HIS A 100 -3.78 -11.60 -4.39
CA HIS A 100 -4.13 -10.42 -5.19
C HIS A 100 -5.56 -10.52 -5.71
N GLY A 101 -6.37 -9.49 -5.48
CA GLY A 101 -7.77 -9.44 -5.86
C GLY A 101 -8.15 -8.25 -6.75
N ASP A 102 -9.47 -8.05 -6.91
CA ASP A 102 -10.04 -6.80 -7.41
C ASP A 102 -9.64 -5.61 -6.56
N SER A 103 -9.24 -4.51 -7.23
CA SER A 103 -9.02 -3.25 -6.53
C SER A 103 -10.35 -2.89 -5.88
N LEU A 104 -10.32 -2.72 -4.57
CA LEU A 104 -11.54 -2.46 -3.83
C LEU A 104 -11.98 -0.99 -4.00
N SER A 105 -11.06 -0.11 -4.42
CA SER A 105 -11.33 1.30 -4.66
C SER A 105 -11.70 1.62 -6.12
N GLN A 106 -11.63 0.63 -7.03
CA GLN A 106 -11.87 0.80 -8.46
C GLN A 106 -12.64 -0.38 -9.07
N ASP A 107 -13.95 -0.21 -9.26
CA ASP A 107 -14.84 -1.27 -9.78
C ASP A 107 -14.70 -1.57 -11.29
N GLU A 108 -14.06 -0.68 -12.08
CA GLU A 108 -14.22 -0.73 -13.55
C GLU A 108 -12.95 -0.46 -14.37
N ASP A 109 -11.76 -0.36 -13.77
CA ASP A 109 -10.51 -0.16 -14.53
C ASP A 109 -9.29 -0.84 -13.87
N PRO A 110 -9.11 -2.16 -14.08
CA PRO A 110 -8.05 -2.93 -13.43
C PRO A 110 -6.67 -2.73 -14.08
N ARG A 111 -6.45 -1.69 -14.89
CA ARG A 111 -5.26 -1.59 -15.76
C ARG A 111 -3.92 -1.62 -15.02
N SER A 112 -3.91 -1.27 -13.73
CA SER A 112 -2.68 -1.29 -12.92
C SER A 112 -2.92 -1.32 -11.40
N HIS A 113 -4.18 -1.35 -10.94
CA HIS A 113 -4.50 -1.39 -9.52
C HIS A 113 -5.18 -2.70 -9.15
N TYR A 114 -4.85 -3.22 -7.98
CA TYR A 114 -5.39 -4.45 -7.42
C TYR A 114 -5.35 -4.36 -5.89
N SER A 115 -6.10 -5.23 -5.23
CA SER A 115 -5.93 -5.40 -3.78
C SER A 115 -4.84 -6.43 -3.50
N THR A 116 -4.07 -6.22 -2.44
CA THR A 116 -3.16 -7.21 -1.87
C THR A 116 -3.56 -7.50 -0.44
N SER A 117 -3.98 -8.73 -0.18
CA SER A 117 -4.25 -9.23 1.16
C SER A 117 -3.10 -10.11 1.63
N ILE A 118 -2.70 -9.95 2.89
CA ILE A 118 -1.66 -10.73 3.55
C ILE A 118 -2.28 -11.35 4.79
N THR A 119 -2.33 -12.68 4.83
CA THR A 119 -2.86 -13.46 5.95
C THR A 119 -1.72 -14.13 6.70
N ASN A 120 -1.60 -13.87 8.00
CA ASN A 120 -0.70 -14.63 8.87
C ASN A 120 -1.33 -16.01 9.14
N ILE A 121 -0.75 -17.06 8.56
CA ILE A 121 -1.21 -18.45 8.75
C ILE A 121 -0.31 -19.22 9.74
N SER A 122 0.64 -18.53 10.37
CA SER A 122 1.49 -19.09 11.42
C SER A 122 0.87 -18.95 12.81
N ASP A 123 1.40 -19.70 13.78
CA ASP A 123 0.98 -19.65 15.18
C ASP A 123 1.58 -18.48 15.97
N SER A 124 2.48 -17.68 15.38
CA SER A 124 3.12 -16.54 16.02
C SER A 124 2.73 -15.22 15.36
N LYS A 125 2.84 -14.11 16.08
CA LYS A 125 2.69 -12.78 15.46
C LYS A 125 3.88 -12.50 14.54
N ILE A 126 3.60 -11.86 13.41
CA ILE A 126 4.58 -11.52 12.38
C ILE A 126 4.47 -10.05 12.03
N ARG A 127 5.54 -9.40 11.60
CA ARG A 127 5.47 -8.03 11.06
C ARG A 127 6.41 -7.85 9.89
N VAL A 128 6.02 -6.99 8.94
CA VAL A 128 6.88 -6.61 7.83
C VAL A 128 7.85 -5.53 8.26
N PHE A 129 9.14 -5.80 8.14
CA PHE A 129 10.18 -4.80 8.44
C PHE A 129 10.71 -4.07 7.19
N LYS A 130 10.50 -4.63 5.99
CA LYS A 130 10.71 -3.97 4.70
C LYS A 130 9.99 -4.72 3.59
N PHE A 131 9.70 -4.02 2.50
CA PHE A 131 9.15 -4.67 1.30
C PHE A 131 9.56 -3.91 0.03
N ALA A 132 9.57 -4.60 -1.11
CA ALA A 132 9.88 -4.01 -2.41
C ALA A 132 9.39 -4.87 -3.57
N ALA A 133 9.21 -4.24 -4.74
CA ALA A 133 8.96 -4.91 -6.00
C ALA A 133 10.28 -5.37 -6.64
N TYR A 134 10.31 -6.62 -7.10
CA TYR A 134 11.41 -7.25 -7.82
C TYR A 134 10.95 -7.62 -9.22
N MET A 135 11.54 -7.00 -10.23
CA MET A 135 11.21 -7.23 -11.63
C MET A 135 12.07 -8.35 -12.21
N LYS A 136 11.49 -9.15 -13.11
CA LYS A 136 12.21 -10.20 -13.82
C LYS A 136 12.94 -9.61 -15.03
N GLY A 137 14.27 -9.63 -15.01
CA GLY A 137 15.11 -9.22 -16.15
C GLY A 137 15.16 -10.24 -17.30
N PHE A 138 15.87 -9.89 -18.37
CA PHE A 138 15.95 -10.67 -19.63
C PHE A 138 16.42 -12.14 -19.45
N PHE A 139 17.21 -12.43 -18.42
CA PHE A 139 17.68 -13.78 -18.08
C PHE A 139 16.91 -14.44 -16.92
N GLY A 140 15.75 -13.91 -16.56
CA GLY A 140 14.97 -14.41 -15.43
C GLY A 140 15.54 -14.07 -14.05
N LYS A 141 16.61 -13.27 -13.99
CA LYS A 141 17.14 -12.74 -12.73
C LYS A 141 16.18 -11.70 -12.17
N LEU A 142 15.81 -11.84 -10.91
CA LEU A 142 15.04 -10.84 -10.18
C LEU A 142 15.98 -9.71 -9.76
N SER A 143 15.61 -8.50 -10.08
CA SER A 143 16.27 -7.28 -9.60
C SER A 143 15.20 -6.35 -9.04
N ARG A 144 15.52 -5.68 -7.93
CA ARG A 144 14.64 -4.68 -7.35
C ARG A 144 14.36 -3.57 -8.36
N GLU A 145 13.11 -3.12 -8.44
CA GLU A 145 12.69 -2.05 -9.37
C GLU A 145 13.31 -0.69 -9.00
N SER A 146 13.54 -0.47 -7.70
CA SER A 146 14.05 0.75 -7.10
C SER A 146 15.40 0.58 -6.40
N GLU A 147 16.05 1.69 -6.03
CA GLU A 147 17.32 1.69 -5.28
C GLU A 147 17.16 1.43 -3.77
N GLY A 148 15.94 1.39 -3.25
CA GLY A 148 15.65 1.17 -1.82
C GLY A 148 14.46 0.26 -1.58
N PHE A 149 14.08 0.11 -0.31
CA PHE A 149 12.89 -0.57 0.17
C PHE A 149 11.81 0.42 0.63
N TYR A 150 10.59 -0.07 0.78
CA TYR A 150 9.56 0.58 1.57
C TYR A 150 9.70 0.17 3.04
N CYS A 151 9.44 1.10 3.95
CA CYS A 151 9.71 0.92 5.38
C CYS A 151 8.50 0.33 6.14
N PRO A 152 8.67 -0.09 7.42
CA PRO A 152 7.58 -0.64 8.23
C PRO A 152 6.39 0.31 8.37
N ARG A 153 6.64 1.61 8.45
CA ARG A 153 5.59 2.63 8.55
C ARG A 153 4.71 2.63 7.30
N GLN A 154 5.32 2.60 6.12
CA GLN A 154 4.57 2.55 4.86
C GLN A 154 3.76 1.26 4.77
N PHE A 155 4.33 0.13 5.20
CA PHE A 155 3.58 -1.12 5.25
C PHE A 155 2.34 -0.99 6.14
N LYS A 156 2.50 -0.45 7.36
CA LYS A 156 1.37 -0.22 8.28
C LYS A 156 0.28 0.64 7.66
N GLU A 157 0.67 1.76 7.05
CA GLU A 157 -0.25 2.72 6.46
C GLU A 157 -0.96 2.14 5.22
N TRP A 158 -0.23 1.46 4.33
CA TRP A 158 -0.76 0.93 3.08
C TRP A 158 -1.65 -0.30 3.31
N PHE A 159 -1.29 -1.16 4.26
CA PHE A 159 -2.03 -2.40 4.56
C PHE A 159 -3.06 -2.26 5.68
N ARG A 160 -3.26 -1.04 6.23
CA ARG A 160 -4.19 -0.75 7.34
C ARG A 160 -3.93 -1.64 8.55
N VAL A 161 -2.65 -1.85 8.90
CA VAL A 161 -2.29 -2.63 10.09
C VAL A 161 -2.70 -1.83 11.33
N SER A 162 -3.60 -2.40 12.14
CA SER A 162 -4.15 -1.72 13.32
C SER A 162 -3.18 -1.64 14.49
N ASP A 163 -2.21 -2.56 14.55
CA ASP A 163 -1.19 -2.60 15.59
C ASP A 163 -0.11 -1.52 15.35
N ASP A 164 0.25 -0.80 16.41
CA ASP A 164 1.16 0.34 16.30
C ASP A 164 2.59 -0.04 15.90
N ASP A 165 3.03 -1.22 16.33
CA ASP A 165 4.34 -1.80 16.02
C ASP A 165 4.34 -2.60 14.71
N GLY A 166 3.19 -2.66 14.02
CA GLY A 166 3.01 -3.34 12.74
C GLY A 166 2.82 -4.85 12.84
N TRP A 167 2.52 -5.39 14.02
CA TRP A 167 2.25 -6.82 14.20
C TRP A 167 0.93 -7.25 13.57
N ILE A 168 0.99 -8.38 12.87
CA ILE A 168 -0.14 -9.11 12.31
C ILE A 168 -0.29 -10.38 13.16
N LEU A 169 -1.43 -10.51 13.84
CA LEU A 169 -1.73 -11.64 14.73
C LEU A 169 -1.98 -12.94 13.94
N PRO A 170 -1.83 -14.12 14.56
CA PRO A 170 -2.24 -15.39 13.95
C PRO A 170 -3.66 -15.34 13.40
N ASN A 171 -3.84 -15.82 12.17
CA ASN A 171 -5.09 -15.81 11.38
C ASN A 171 -5.61 -14.41 11.00
N GLN A 172 -4.89 -13.33 11.30
CA GLN A 172 -5.28 -11.99 10.88
C GLN A 172 -4.92 -11.76 9.42
N THR A 173 -5.82 -11.09 8.70
CA THR A 173 -5.60 -10.57 7.34
C THR A 173 -5.45 -9.06 7.38
N VAL A 174 -4.47 -8.53 6.68
CA VAL A 174 -4.29 -7.09 6.42
C VAL A 174 -4.32 -6.84 4.93
N CYS A 175 -4.76 -5.64 4.49
CA CYS A 175 -5.09 -5.40 3.09
C CYS A 175 -4.67 -4.01 2.64
N ASP A 176 -3.95 -3.98 1.52
CA ASP A 176 -3.84 -2.81 0.65
C ASP A 176 -4.89 -2.93 -0.47
N PRO A 177 -6.02 -2.18 -0.43
CA PRO A 177 -7.12 -2.26 -1.38
C PRO A 177 -6.78 -1.62 -2.73
N ASP A 178 -5.67 -0.87 -2.80
CA ASP A 178 -5.38 0.05 -3.89
C ASP A 178 -3.91 0.02 -4.32
N ASN A 179 -3.33 -1.18 -4.23
CA ASN A 179 -1.97 -1.43 -4.60
C ASN A 179 -1.78 -1.14 -6.10
N PHE A 180 -0.68 -0.49 -6.45
CA PHE A 180 -0.31 -0.22 -7.82
C PHE A 180 0.83 -1.15 -8.26
N GLY A 181 0.67 -1.80 -9.40
CA GLY A 181 1.74 -2.56 -10.01
C GLY A 181 1.39 -3.08 -11.40
N TYR A 182 2.41 -3.24 -12.23
CA TYR A 182 2.29 -3.78 -13.58
C TYR A 182 3.55 -4.57 -13.95
N GLY A 183 3.44 -5.45 -14.95
CA GLY A 183 4.58 -6.18 -15.49
C GLY A 183 4.75 -7.60 -14.94
N LYS A 184 5.98 -8.13 -15.04
CA LYS A 184 6.31 -9.51 -14.67
C LYS A 184 7.38 -9.50 -13.58
N GLY A 185 6.95 -9.57 -12.32
CA GLY A 185 7.83 -9.51 -11.16
C GLY A 185 7.20 -10.14 -9.91
N LEU A 186 7.77 -9.85 -8.75
CA LEU A 186 7.27 -10.26 -7.44
C LEU A 186 7.25 -9.05 -6.50
N TRP A 187 6.20 -8.91 -5.71
CA TRP A 187 6.31 -8.24 -4.42
C TRP A 187 6.99 -9.17 -3.44
N LEU A 188 8.02 -8.66 -2.75
CA LEU A 188 8.65 -9.35 -1.63
C LEU A 188 8.41 -8.58 -0.34
N TYR A 189 7.88 -9.26 0.65
CA TYR A 189 7.63 -8.75 2.00
C TYR A 189 8.54 -9.51 2.96
N PHE A 190 9.40 -8.77 3.66
CA PHE A 190 10.35 -9.33 4.59
C PHE A 190 9.76 -9.25 5.99
N PHE A 191 9.51 -10.41 6.57
CA PHE A 191 8.86 -10.54 7.86
C PHE A 191 9.85 -10.92 8.95
N GLU A 192 9.57 -10.45 10.16
CA GLU A 192 10.11 -11.02 11.39
C GLU A 192 8.96 -11.54 12.27
N ASP A 193 9.19 -12.68 12.92
CA ASP A 193 8.31 -13.19 13.96
C ASP A 193 8.73 -12.69 15.35
N GLU A 194 7.89 -12.91 16.36
CA GLU A 194 8.17 -12.44 17.73
C GLU A 194 9.45 -13.01 18.36
N SER A 195 9.97 -14.12 17.84
CA SER A 195 11.24 -14.69 18.27
C SER A 195 12.46 -14.05 17.60
N GLY A 196 12.24 -13.14 16.64
CA GLY A 196 13.28 -12.54 15.81
C GLY A 196 13.63 -13.38 14.57
N GLY A 197 12.87 -14.44 14.30
CA GLY A 197 13.03 -15.27 13.11
C GLY A 197 12.58 -14.52 11.85
N VAL A 198 13.41 -14.55 10.80
CA VAL A 198 13.15 -13.82 9.54
C VAL A 198 12.71 -14.76 8.43
N PHE A 199 11.76 -14.33 7.61
CA PHE A 199 11.32 -15.03 6.41
C PHE A 199 10.80 -14.04 5.35
N ILE A 200 10.56 -14.54 4.12
CA ILE A 200 10.05 -13.71 3.02
C ILE A 200 8.72 -14.29 2.52
N GLY A 201 7.68 -13.47 2.54
CA GLY A 201 6.47 -13.72 1.76
C GLY A 201 6.60 -13.11 0.37
N SER A 202 6.02 -13.74 -0.64
CA SER A 202 6.03 -13.21 -2.00
C SER A 202 4.72 -13.43 -2.74
N ALA A 203 4.36 -12.49 -3.59
CA ALA A 203 3.29 -12.65 -4.57
C ALA A 203 3.70 -12.05 -5.92
N THR A 204 3.15 -12.57 -7.01
CA THR A 204 3.44 -12.10 -8.38
C THR A 204 2.90 -10.71 -8.61
N LEU A 205 3.67 -9.84 -9.28
CA LEU A 205 3.19 -8.53 -9.69
C LEU A 205 2.09 -8.68 -10.74
N GLY A 206 0.90 -8.13 -10.46
CA GLY A 206 -0.25 -8.19 -11.36
C GLY A 206 -1.03 -9.50 -11.29
N ARG A 207 -2.11 -9.59 -12.06
CA ARG A 207 -2.88 -10.82 -12.24
C ARG A 207 -2.29 -11.65 -13.37
N ASP A 208 -2.29 -12.97 -13.17
CA ASP A 208 -2.07 -13.94 -14.25
C ASP A 208 -3.22 -13.92 -15.27
#